data_AF-L8FRD2-F1
#
_entry.id   AF-L8FRD2-F1
#
_cell.length_a   1.000
_cell.length_b   1.000
_cell.length_c   1.000
_cell.angle_alpha   90.00
_cell.angle_beta   90.00
_cell.angle_gamma   90.00
#
_symmetry.space_group_name_H-M   'P 1'
#
loop_
_entity.id
_entity.type
_entity.pdbx_description
1 polymer ?
#
loop_
_entity_poly.entity_id
_entity_poly.type
_entity_poly.pdbx_seq_one_letter_code
_entity_poly.pdbx_strand_id
1 'polypeptide(L)'
;MAGEPFPDPLAPGDMHNRQGITLGLFWKALCDYDLWPAYLIGFTWGTPFQPVAAYLTLFETNLLVIPGSVLTLLQLLFWTCRLGQPQCRLGTSRTVGTALYNMFVQASSIVGSNIYRDDDKPNYRRGNKILLGFVAWNFALIIGTKYYYVWRNYTREKKWSVMTQEEKDTYLETTTDEGNKRLPPTLDPRLGALIEPLSVAMHTHRRAALPANSTILIIGAGAVGLLCAAVAKANGHRVILSDIQPLRIDFATKNAFADSSFVVPLTPRGDVAANLATVAMMAGELREKAKELGGVVDTVMECTGAEASLQTAILAARPGGKVMLVGMGTPVQTLPVSAAALREVDLLGVFRYAGLYREAAELVSEGKSGLPDLTNMVTHISQYWVWGREGRVCYCRAGSG
;
A
#
# COMPACT_ATOMS: atom_id res chain seq x y z
N MET A 1 3.67 24.50 -31.48
CA MET A 1 4.72 23.49 -31.17
C MET A 1 4.40 22.95 -29.80
N ALA A 2 3.94 21.70 -29.74
CA ALA A 2 3.61 21.04 -28.48
C ALA A 2 4.92 20.82 -27.72
N GLY A 3 5.11 21.52 -26.61
CA GLY A 3 6.20 21.24 -25.69
C GLY A 3 5.95 19.87 -25.07
N GLU A 4 6.93 18.98 -25.19
CA GLU A 4 6.90 17.70 -24.49
C GLU A 4 6.76 17.96 -22.97
N PRO A 5 5.92 17.20 -22.25
CA PRO A 5 5.83 17.35 -20.81
C PRO A 5 7.13 16.86 -20.20
N PHE A 6 7.85 17.76 -19.55
CA PHE A 6 9.03 17.43 -18.75
C PHE A 6 8.67 16.33 -17.73
N PRO A 7 9.57 15.37 -17.44
CA PRO A 7 9.30 14.32 -16.47
C PRO A 7 9.16 14.93 -15.07
N ASP A 8 7.92 14.97 -14.56
CA ASP A 8 7.60 15.44 -13.22
C ASP A 8 8.39 14.65 -12.14
N PRO A 9 8.88 15.32 -11.09
CA PRO A 9 9.53 14.66 -9.96
C PRO A 9 8.62 13.63 -9.26
N LEU A 10 9.21 12.47 -8.94
CA LEU A 10 8.48 11.25 -8.58
C LEU A 10 8.00 11.24 -7.10
N ALA A 11 6.68 11.20 -6.91
CA ALA A 11 5.95 11.17 -5.65
C ALA A 11 5.82 9.74 -5.04
N PRO A 12 5.20 9.56 -3.85
CA PRO A 12 4.99 8.24 -3.26
C PRO A 12 4.18 7.33 -4.20
N GLY A 13 4.79 6.25 -4.65
CA GLY A 13 4.18 5.33 -5.62
C GLY A 13 4.38 5.73 -7.09
N ASP A 14 5.43 6.48 -7.43
CA ASP A 14 5.78 6.78 -8.82
C ASP A 14 6.86 5.83 -9.40
N MET A 15 7.47 4.96 -8.59
CA MET A 15 8.44 3.97 -9.07
C MET A 15 7.73 2.69 -9.51
N HIS A 16 7.98 2.24 -10.74
CA HIS A 16 7.46 0.97 -11.23
C HIS A 16 8.11 -0.20 -10.48
N ASN A 17 7.34 -1.25 -10.20
CA ASN A 17 7.85 -2.47 -9.57
C ASN A 17 8.93 -3.19 -10.40
N ARG A 18 9.00 -2.92 -11.71
CA ARG A 18 9.99 -3.48 -12.64
C ARG A 18 11.21 -2.58 -12.84
N GLN A 19 11.23 -1.40 -12.23
CA GLN A 19 12.32 -0.46 -12.35
C GLN A 19 13.47 -0.87 -11.41
N GLY A 20 14.65 -1.11 -11.99
CA GLY A 20 15.84 -1.36 -11.21
C GLY A 20 16.27 -0.13 -10.42
N ILE A 21 16.85 -0.36 -9.24
CA ILE A 21 17.48 0.71 -8.46
C ILE A 21 18.79 1.07 -9.15
N THR A 22 18.87 2.25 -9.76
CA THR A 22 20.11 2.74 -10.37
C THR A 22 21.06 3.27 -9.29
N LEU A 23 22.37 3.30 -9.59
CA LEU A 23 23.37 3.89 -8.69
C LEU A 23 23.07 5.37 -8.39
N GLY A 24 22.49 6.10 -9.36
CA GLY A 24 22.06 7.49 -9.15
C GLY A 24 20.93 7.62 -8.14
N LEU A 25 19.92 6.76 -8.21
CA LEU A 25 18.80 6.70 -7.24
C LEU A 25 19.30 6.29 -5.84
N PHE A 26 20.22 5.34 -5.78
CA PHE A 26 20.87 4.93 -4.53
C PHE A 26 21.65 6.09 -3.89
N TRP A 27 22.49 6.78 -4.66
CA TRP A 27 23.27 7.93 -4.18
C TRP A 27 22.36 9.08 -3.73
N LYS A 28 21.30 9.36 -4.49
CA LYS A 28 20.29 10.37 -4.12
C LYS A 28 19.63 10.06 -2.78
N ALA A 29 19.24 8.80 -2.55
CA ALA A 29 18.66 8.39 -1.28
C ALA A 29 19.68 8.44 -0.12
N LEU A 30 20.94 8.10 -0.37
CA LEU A 30 22.00 8.18 0.63
C LEU A 30 22.34 9.64 0.99
N CYS A 31 22.32 10.56 0.02
CA CYS A 31 22.54 11.99 0.24
C CYS A 31 21.31 12.72 0.80
N ASP A 32 20.16 12.05 0.91
CA ASP A 32 18.95 12.65 1.45
C ASP A 32 19.03 12.78 2.98
N TYR A 33 19.46 13.96 3.42
CA TYR A 33 19.55 14.37 4.81
C TYR A 33 18.22 14.30 5.59
N ASP A 34 17.05 14.22 4.94
CA ASP A 34 15.78 13.94 5.63
C ASP A 34 15.71 12.49 6.15
N LEU A 35 16.44 11.54 5.56
CA LEU A 35 16.37 10.10 5.88
C LEU A 35 17.41 9.63 6.90
N TRP A 36 18.49 10.39 7.09
CA TRP A 36 19.57 10.03 8.01
C TRP A 36 19.15 9.77 9.46
N PRO A 37 18.24 10.55 10.08
CA PRO A 37 17.74 10.22 11.41
C PRO A 37 17.13 8.81 11.46
N ALA A 38 16.38 8.40 10.42
CA ALA A 38 15.81 7.07 10.32
C ALA A 38 16.89 5.99 10.09
N TYR A 39 17.90 6.26 9.25
CA TYR A 39 19.02 5.33 9.04
C TYR A 39 19.85 5.11 10.31
N LEU A 40 20.11 6.18 11.06
CA LEU A 40 20.81 6.10 12.34
C LEU A 40 20.01 5.30 13.37
N ILE A 41 18.68 5.49 13.43
CA ILE A 41 17.80 4.65 14.25
C ILE A 41 17.95 3.19 13.82
N GLY A 42 17.81 2.89 12.52
CA GLY A 42 17.93 1.52 12.00
C GLY A 42 19.27 0.87 12.35
N PHE A 43 20.36 1.64 12.30
CA PHE A 43 21.71 1.18 12.58
C PHE A 43 21.98 0.86 14.06
N THR A 44 21.33 1.55 15.00
CA THR A 44 21.60 1.35 16.44
C THR A 44 20.49 0.62 17.17
N TRP A 45 19.31 0.47 16.55
CA TRP A 45 18.15 -0.18 17.14
C TRP A 45 18.35 -1.69 17.34
N GLY A 46 18.85 -2.40 16.32
CA GLY A 46 19.01 -3.86 16.37
C GLY A 46 20.19 -4.33 17.20
N THR A 47 21.18 -3.46 17.45
CA THR A 47 22.46 -3.79 18.08
C THR A 47 22.32 -4.43 19.47
N PRO A 48 21.45 -3.95 20.38
CA PRO A 48 21.33 -4.55 21.72
C PRO A 48 20.67 -5.93 21.75
N PHE A 49 19.88 -6.29 20.72
CA PHE A 49 19.12 -7.54 20.67
C PHE A 49 19.96 -8.74 20.22
N GLN A 50 20.95 -8.49 19.36
CA GLN A 50 21.69 -9.51 18.63
C GLN A 50 22.67 -10.32 19.50
N PRO A 51 23.49 -9.71 20.39
CA PRO A 51 24.36 -10.48 21.27
C PRO A 51 23.58 -11.36 22.25
N VAL A 52 22.36 -10.96 22.63
CA VAL A 52 21.46 -11.75 23.48
C VAL A 52 21.01 -13.02 22.76
N ALA A 53 20.60 -12.91 21.48
CA ALA A 53 20.19 -14.06 20.68
C ALA A 53 21.33 -15.07 20.41
N ALA A 54 22.55 -14.59 20.17
CA ALA A 54 23.70 -15.45 19.85
C ALA A 54 24.29 -16.20 21.06
N TYR A 55 24.15 -15.65 22.27
CA TYR A 55 24.68 -16.27 23.50
C TYR A 55 23.66 -17.20 24.19
N LEU A 56 22.36 -16.91 24.09
CA LEU A 56 21.30 -17.69 24.76
C LEU A 56 20.99 -19.03 24.11
N THR A 57 21.46 -19.28 22.89
CA THR A 57 21.38 -20.62 22.28
C THR A 57 22.32 -21.63 22.94
N LEU A 58 23.21 -21.19 23.84
CA LEU A 58 24.20 -22.05 24.51
C LEU A 58 23.92 -22.30 26.00
N PHE A 59 23.02 -21.55 26.68
CA PHE A 59 22.71 -21.77 28.10
C PHE A 59 21.25 -21.44 28.47
N GLU A 60 20.60 -22.34 29.20
CA GLU A 60 19.27 -22.13 29.81
C GLU A 60 19.28 -20.96 30.80
N THR A 61 19.02 -19.73 30.34
CA THR A 61 18.78 -18.60 31.27
C THR A 61 17.75 -17.63 30.71
N ASN A 62 16.49 -18.08 30.64
CA ASN A 62 15.35 -17.29 30.16
C ASN A 62 14.90 -16.17 31.11
N LEU A 63 15.33 -16.13 32.38
CA LEU A 63 14.71 -15.27 33.40
C LEU A 63 15.19 -13.81 33.40
N LEU A 64 16.46 -13.54 33.06
CA LEU A 64 17.03 -12.18 33.03
C LEU A 64 16.74 -11.40 31.73
N VAL A 65 16.25 -12.09 30.71
CA VAL A 65 15.99 -11.55 29.37
C VAL A 65 14.59 -10.94 29.28
N ILE A 66 13.64 -11.48 30.06
CA ILE A 66 12.23 -11.06 30.06
C ILE A 66 12.09 -9.56 30.38
N PRO A 67 12.74 -8.98 31.40
CA PRO A 67 12.62 -7.56 31.68
C PRO A 67 13.16 -6.68 30.54
N GLY A 68 14.29 -7.05 29.92
CA GLY A 68 14.90 -6.28 28.82
C GLY A 68 14.07 -6.33 27.54
N SER A 69 13.56 -7.51 27.17
CA SER A 69 12.67 -7.70 26.02
C SER A 69 11.32 -7.03 26.23
N VAL A 70 10.73 -7.12 27.43
CA VAL A 70 9.47 -6.44 27.79
C VAL A 70 9.67 -4.93 27.78
N LEU A 71 10.75 -4.41 28.34
CA LEU A 71 11.07 -2.97 28.28
C LEU A 71 11.26 -2.52 26.83
N THR A 72 11.89 -3.33 25.97
CA THR A 72 12.06 -2.99 24.55
C THR A 72 10.73 -3.01 23.80
N LEU A 73 9.84 -3.96 24.08
CA LEU A 73 8.50 -4.05 23.50
C LEU A 73 7.60 -2.90 23.95
N LEU A 74 7.61 -2.58 25.25
CA LEU A 74 6.90 -1.44 25.83
C LEU A 74 7.46 -0.12 25.30
N GLN A 75 8.78 0.00 25.12
CA GLN A 75 9.40 1.17 24.50
C GLN A 75 9.02 1.29 23.03
N LEU A 76 9.04 0.19 22.27
CA LEU A 76 8.64 0.20 20.86
C LEU A 76 7.19 0.65 20.73
N LEU A 77 6.27 0.12 21.54
CA LEU A 77 4.86 0.54 21.54
C LEU A 77 4.68 1.99 22.02
N PHE A 78 5.34 2.39 23.10
CA PHE A 78 5.26 3.76 23.62
C PHE A 78 5.79 4.78 22.61
N TRP A 79 6.97 4.52 22.04
CA TRP A 79 7.58 5.41 21.06
C TRP A 79 6.87 5.36 19.72
N THR A 80 6.39 4.22 19.21
CA THR A 80 5.58 4.23 17.97
C THR A 80 4.27 5.00 18.15
N CYS A 81 3.59 4.85 19.29
CA CYS A 81 2.37 5.60 19.60
C CYS A 81 2.64 7.10 19.80
N ARG A 82 3.79 7.48 20.39
CA ARG A 82 4.15 8.89 20.62
C ARG A 82 4.84 9.56 19.43
N LEU A 83 5.56 8.78 18.61
CA LEU A 83 6.30 9.26 17.45
C LEU A 83 5.45 9.40 16.20
N GLY A 84 4.17 9.01 16.26
CA GLY A 84 3.16 9.05 15.19
C GLY A 84 3.73 9.63 13.91
N GLN A 85 4.23 8.75 13.04
CA GLN A 85 5.22 9.13 12.03
C GLN A 85 4.80 10.42 11.31
N PRO A 86 5.55 11.52 11.45
CA PRO A 86 5.37 12.64 10.55
C PRO A 86 5.79 12.13 9.17
N GLN A 87 4.81 11.79 8.33
CA GLN A 87 5.05 11.48 6.92
C GLN A 87 5.38 12.78 6.18
N CYS A 88 6.57 13.31 6.45
CA CYS A 88 7.12 14.47 5.78
C CYS A 88 8.06 14.03 4.67
N ARG A 89 7.73 14.42 3.43
CA ARG A 89 8.52 14.22 2.20
C ARG A 89 9.13 12.83 2.04
N LEU A 90 8.27 11.84 1.89
CA LEU A 90 8.71 10.48 1.64
C LEU A 90 8.20 10.11 0.23
N GLY A 91 8.82 10.71 -0.79
CA GLY A 91 8.59 10.40 -2.21
C GLY A 91 9.25 9.09 -2.64
N THR A 92 9.72 8.98 -3.89
CA THR A 92 10.43 7.78 -4.43
C THR A 92 11.63 7.31 -3.60
N SER A 93 12.27 8.21 -2.85
CA SER A 93 13.27 7.85 -1.83
C SER A 93 12.71 6.94 -0.72
N ARG A 94 11.39 6.70 -0.61
CA ARG A 94 10.81 5.69 0.31
C ARG A 94 11.24 4.28 -0.02
N THR A 95 11.20 3.89 -1.30
CA THR A 95 11.42 2.47 -1.63
C THR A 95 12.91 2.14 -1.50
N VAL A 96 13.75 3.00 -2.07
CA VAL A 96 15.22 2.91 -1.91
C VAL A 96 15.62 3.17 -0.46
N GLY A 97 14.99 4.12 0.22
CA GLY A 97 15.25 4.45 1.61
C GLY A 97 14.81 3.36 2.59
N THR A 98 13.71 2.65 2.33
CA THR A 98 13.34 1.46 3.12
C THR A 98 14.35 0.34 2.92
N ALA A 99 14.83 0.14 1.69
CA ALA A 99 15.87 -0.84 1.41
C ALA A 99 17.19 -0.48 2.12
N LEU A 100 17.61 0.79 2.04
CA LEU A 100 18.77 1.32 2.77
C LEU A 100 18.59 1.17 4.28
N TYR A 101 17.44 1.55 4.82
CA TYR A 101 17.12 1.34 6.23
C TYR A 101 17.29 -0.12 6.64
N ASN A 102 16.77 -1.07 5.84
CA ASN A 102 16.97 -2.50 6.10
C ASN A 102 18.46 -2.90 6.04
N MET A 103 19.27 -2.31 5.16
CA MET A 103 20.71 -2.53 5.14
C MET A 103 21.39 -1.99 6.40
N PHE A 104 21.01 -0.81 6.90
CA PHE A 104 21.50 -0.28 8.18
C PHE A 104 21.09 -1.16 9.36
N VAL A 105 19.86 -1.69 9.36
CA VAL A 105 19.42 -2.68 10.35
C VAL A 105 20.25 -3.97 10.26
N GLN A 106 20.55 -4.48 9.07
CA GLN A 106 21.44 -5.63 8.92
C GLN A 106 22.87 -5.34 9.39
N ALA A 107 23.40 -4.16 9.10
CA ALA A 107 24.70 -3.72 9.60
C ALA A 107 24.73 -3.64 11.13
N SER A 108 23.62 -3.25 11.78
CA SER A 108 23.48 -3.27 13.24
C SER A 108 23.65 -4.68 13.82
N SER A 109 23.21 -5.71 13.09
CA SER A 109 23.36 -7.11 13.52
C SER A 109 24.81 -7.58 13.48
N ILE A 110 25.59 -7.13 12.49
CA ILE A 110 27.04 -7.40 12.41
C ILE A 110 27.78 -6.74 13.58
N VAL A 111 27.43 -5.50 13.92
CA VAL A 111 28.04 -4.83 15.08
C VAL A 111 27.65 -5.56 16.37
N GLY A 112 26.37 -5.89 16.54
CA GLY A 112 25.83 -6.56 17.72
C GLY A 112 26.46 -7.93 17.98
N SER A 113 26.71 -8.74 16.95
CA SER A 113 27.32 -10.06 17.08
C SER A 113 28.78 -10.03 17.56
N ASN A 114 29.46 -8.88 17.45
CA ASN A 114 30.87 -8.71 17.82
C ASN A 114 31.07 -7.98 19.18
N ILE A 115 29.99 -7.69 19.91
CA ILE A 115 30.05 -6.95 21.18
C ILE A 115 30.63 -7.81 22.31
N TYR A 116 30.16 -9.05 22.44
CA TYR A 116 30.71 -9.98 23.41
C TYR A 116 31.91 -10.71 22.82
N ARG A 117 32.97 -10.78 23.61
CA ARG A 117 34.23 -11.42 23.23
C ARG A 117 34.69 -12.35 24.34
N ASP A 118 35.43 -13.38 23.96
CA ASP A 118 35.90 -14.41 24.89
C ASP A 118 36.86 -13.86 25.96
N ASP A 119 37.57 -12.76 25.69
CA ASP A 119 38.47 -12.08 26.63
C ASP A 119 37.74 -11.37 27.78
N ASP A 120 36.43 -11.16 27.66
CA ASP A 120 35.58 -10.48 28.67
C ASP A 120 34.80 -11.49 29.54
N LYS A 121 35.09 -12.79 29.40
CA LYS A 121 34.51 -13.85 30.25
C LYS A 121 34.97 -13.74 31.71
N PRO A 122 34.14 -14.12 32.70
CA PRO A 122 32.76 -14.60 32.57
C PRO A 122 31.70 -13.49 32.67
N ASN A 123 32.08 -12.29 33.12
CA ASN A 123 31.14 -11.24 33.54
C ASN A 123 30.77 -10.23 32.44
N TYR A 124 31.44 -10.26 31.29
CA TYR A 124 31.22 -9.43 30.12
C TYR A 124 31.04 -7.93 30.44
N ARG A 125 31.90 -7.37 31.30
CA ARG A 125 31.73 -5.99 31.79
C ARG A 125 31.92 -4.97 30.67
N ARG A 126 32.78 -5.24 29.70
CA ARG A 126 32.99 -4.38 28.53
C ARG A 126 31.78 -4.44 27.61
N GLY A 127 31.31 -5.65 27.28
CA GLY A 127 30.11 -5.84 26.45
C GLY A 127 28.88 -5.16 27.05
N ASN A 128 28.63 -5.37 28.34
CA ASN A 128 27.51 -4.75 29.06
C ASN A 128 27.57 -3.21 29.07
N LYS A 129 28.76 -2.61 29.24
CA LYS A 129 28.94 -1.16 29.15
C LYS A 129 28.66 -0.62 27.74
N ILE A 130 29.09 -1.32 26.71
CA ILE A 130 28.83 -0.97 25.31
C ILE A 130 27.32 -1.02 25.02
N LEU A 131 26.63 -2.05 25.51
CA LEU A 131 25.17 -2.18 25.37
C LEU A 131 24.41 -1.04 26.07
N LEU A 132 24.78 -0.71 27.30
CA LEU A 132 24.19 0.43 28.01
C LEU A 132 24.43 1.76 27.28
N GLY A 133 25.61 1.91 26.66
CA GLY A 133 25.93 3.02 25.78
C GLY A 133 24.98 3.12 24.57
N PHE A 134 24.74 1.99 23.88
CA PHE A 134 23.78 1.94 22.77
C PHE A 134 22.34 2.25 23.20
N VAL A 135 21.92 1.77 24.38
CA VAL A 135 20.59 2.10 24.91
C VAL A 135 20.46 3.59 25.19
N ALA A 136 21.43 4.20 25.89
CA ALA A 136 21.43 5.64 26.16
C ALA A 136 21.48 6.46 24.86
N TRP A 137 22.28 6.02 23.88
CA TRP A 137 22.33 6.60 22.55
C TRP A 137 20.97 6.54 21.84
N ASN A 138 20.29 5.39 21.84
CA ASN A 138 18.98 5.24 21.22
C ASN A 138 17.95 6.21 21.82
N PHE A 139 17.96 6.42 23.15
CA PHE A 139 17.12 7.42 23.79
C PHE A 139 17.41 8.84 23.28
N ALA A 140 18.69 9.24 23.27
CA ALA A 140 19.10 10.55 22.79
C ALA A 140 18.74 10.74 21.30
N LEU A 141 18.93 9.70 20.50
CA LEU A 141 18.70 9.71 19.06
C LEU A 141 17.21 9.79 18.72
N ILE A 142 16.33 9.09 19.44
CA ILE A 142 14.87 9.21 19.26
C ILE A 142 14.40 10.63 19.58
N ILE A 143 14.86 11.19 20.71
CA ILE A 143 14.51 12.55 21.11
C ILE A 143 15.05 13.57 20.10
N GLY A 144 16.32 13.43 19.69
CA GLY A 144 16.96 14.28 18.70
C GLY A 144 16.25 14.23 17.34
N THR A 145 15.83 13.03 16.91
CA THR A 145 15.06 12.85 15.67
C THR A 145 13.73 13.60 15.71
N LYS A 146 13.03 13.56 16.84
CA LYS A 146 11.81 14.36 17.03
C LYS A 146 12.10 15.86 16.90
N TYR A 147 13.08 16.38 17.62
CA TYR A 147 13.42 17.81 17.56
C TYR A 147 13.83 18.23 16.15
N TYR A 148 14.62 17.40 15.47
CA TYR A 148 15.03 17.62 14.09
C TYR A 148 13.84 17.79 13.14
N TYR A 149 12.89 16.85 13.15
CA TYR A 149 11.73 16.94 12.25
C TYR A 149 10.78 18.08 12.63
N VAL A 150 10.58 18.34 13.92
CA VAL A 150 9.75 19.49 14.38
C VAL A 150 10.38 20.81 13.92
N TRP A 151 11.67 21.00 14.17
CA TRP A 151 12.41 22.19 13.76
C TRP A 151 12.38 22.38 12.24
N ARG A 152 12.54 21.29 11.50
CA ARG A 152 12.54 21.32 10.04
C ARG A 152 11.16 21.67 9.47
N ASN A 153 10.10 21.07 10.01
CA ASN A 153 8.73 21.39 9.61
C ASN A 153 8.37 22.84 9.95
N TYR A 154 8.75 23.32 11.13
CA TYR A 154 8.55 24.71 11.54
C TYR A 154 9.27 25.69 10.60
N THR A 155 10.53 25.41 10.28
CA THR A 155 11.34 26.25 9.37
C THR A 155 10.72 26.31 7.96
N ARG A 156 10.20 25.18 7.47
CA ARG A 156 9.51 25.10 6.16
C ARG A 156 8.17 25.83 6.17
N GLU A 157 7.36 25.63 7.21
CA GLU A 157 6.06 26.29 7.37
C GLU A 157 6.21 27.80 7.45
N LYS A 158 7.21 28.30 8.19
CA LYS A 158 7.52 29.74 8.27
C LYS A 158 7.89 30.33 6.91
N LYS A 159 8.67 29.63 6.09
CA LYS A 159 8.99 30.08 4.72
C LYS A 159 7.74 30.11 3.86
N TRP A 160 6.92 29.06 3.92
CA TRP A 160 5.70 28.92 3.13
C TRP A 160 4.61 29.93 3.53
N SER A 161 4.47 30.24 4.81
CA SER A 161 3.43 31.16 5.31
C SER A 161 3.68 32.61 4.90
N VAL A 162 4.95 32.97 4.66
CA VAL A 162 5.34 34.32 4.24
C VAL A 162 5.17 34.52 2.73
N MET A 163 5.10 33.45 1.93
CA MET A 163 4.92 33.54 0.48
C MET A 163 3.50 33.98 0.10
N THR A 164 3.41 34.88 -0.88
CA THR A 164 2.17 35.27 -1.57
C THR A 164 1.60 34.12 -2.41
N GLN A 165 0.35 34.24 -2.87
CA GLN A 165 -0.28 33.17 -3.65
C GLN A 165 0.39 32.96 -5.01
N GLU A 166 0.75 34.04 -5.70
CA GLU A 166 1.48 33.99 -6.98
C GLU A 166 2.88 33.37 -6.82
N GLU A 167 3.59 33.68 -5.74
CA GLU A 167 4.88 33.04 -5.42
C GLU A 167 4.73 31.56 -5.11
N LYS A 168 3.63 31.16 -4.44
CA LYS A 168 3.33 29.74 -4.18
C LYS A 168 3.05 29.00 -5.48
N ASP A 169 2.27 29.58 -6.37
CA ASP A 169 1.91 28.96 -7.64
C ASP A 169 3.15 28.86 -8.55
N THR A 170 3.95 29.93 -8.62
CA THR A 170 5.26 29.92 -9.31
C THR A 170 6.20 28.87 -8.72
N TYR A 171 6.27 28.78 -7.38
CA TYR A 171 7.06 27.74 -6.71
C TYR A 171 6.54 26.34 -7.06
N LEU A 172 5.23 26.11 -7.08
CA LEU A 172 4.66 24.80 -7.42
C LEU A 172 4.94 24.40 -8.87
N GLU A 173 4.99 25.36 -9.78
CA GLU A 173 5.29 25.12 -11.20
C GLU A 173 6.79 24.96 -11.50
N THR A 174 7.65 25.67 -10.76
CA THR A 174 9.10 25.76 -11.06
C THR A 174 10.00 24.97 -10.10
N THR A 175 9.46 24.46 -9.00
CA THR A 175 10.29 23.82 -7.98
C THR A 175 10.86 22.48 -8.46
N THR A 176 12.14 22.27 -8.17
CA THR A 176 12.81 20.98 -8.29
C THR A 176 12.66 20.11 -7.04
N ASP A 177 11.95 20.60 -6.01
CA ASP A 177 11.80 19.90 -4.74
C ASP A 177 10.85 18.71 -4.85
N GLU A 178 11.39 17.51 -4.60
CA GLU A 178 10.58 16.29 -4.46
C GLU A 178 9.90 16.23 -3.08
N GLY A 179 8.58 15.99 -3.08
CA GLY A 179 7.77 15.87 -1.87
C GLY A 179 6.47 15.12 -2.10
N ASN A 180 5.66 14.96 -1.05
CA ASN A 180 4.30 14.46 -1.23
C ASN A 180 3.53 15.48 -2.07
N LYS A 181 2.99 15.04 -3.21
CA LYS A 181 2.09 15.83 -4.03
C LYS A 181 0.93 16.28 -3.13
N ARG A 182 0.74 17.61 -3.01
CA ARG A 182 -0.40 18.14 -2.27
C ARG A 182 -1.66 17.79 -3.04
N LEU A 183 -2.71 17.42 -2.31
CA LEU A 183 -4.03 17.25 -2.90
C LEU A 183 -4.53 18.62 -3.36
N PRO A 184 -5.33 18.67 -4.45
CA PRO A 184 -6.00 19.89 -4.86
C PRO A 184 -6.75 20.52 -3.68
N PRO A 185 -6.70 21.85 -3.48
CA PRO A 185 -7.38 22.50 -2.35
C PRO A 185 -8.90 22.36 -2.42
N THR A 186 -9.44 22.06 -3.60
CA THR A 186 -10.85 21.77 -3.87
C THR A 186 -11.29 20.36 -3.49
N LEU A 187 -10.36 19.44 -3.26
CA LEU A 187 -10.67 18.05 -2.93
C LEU A 187 -11.10 17.92 -1.46
N ASP A 188 -12.24 17.27 -1.21
CA ASP A 188 -12.66 16.93 0.16
C ASP A 188 -11.55 16.08 0.83
N PRO A 189 -11.02 16.50 1.99
CA PRO A 189 -10.04 15.72 2.75
C PRO A 189 -10.44 14.26 3.02
N ARG A 190 -11.75 13.96 3.09
CA ARG A 190 -12.27 12.59 3.23
C ARG A 190 -11.92 11.72 2.02
N LEU A 191 -12.05 12.29 0.82
CA LEU A 191 -11.74 11.63 -0.44
C LEU A 191 -10.24 11.52 -0.68
N GLY A 192 -9.43 12.36 -0.03
CA GLY A 192 -7.97 12.26 -0.01
C GLY A 192 -7.45 10.87 0.40
N ALA A 193 -8.16 10.17 1.29
CA ALA A 193 -7.82 8.81 1.70
C ALA A 193 -8.04 7.75 0.60
N LEU A 194 -8.90 8.05 -0.38
CA LEU A 194 -9.21 7.16 -1.49
C LEU A 194 -8.21 7.26 -2.64
N ILE A 195 -7.35 8.29 -2.68
CA ILE A 195 -6.46 8.54 -3.82
C ILE A 195 -5.44 7.41 -4.02
N GLU A 196 -4.89 6.86 -2.94
CA GLU A 196 -3.97 5.72 -3.00
C GLU A 196 -4.65 4.47 -3.58
N PRO A 197 -5.76 3.96 -3.03
CA PRO A 197 -6.40 2.77 -3.57
C PRO A 197 -7.06 3.02 -4.94
N LEU A 198 -7.48 4.26 -5.23
CA LEU A 198 -7.96 4.64 -6.56
C LEU A 198 -6.84 4.59 -7.60
N SER A 199 -5.62 4.98 -7.22
CA SER A 199 -4.43 4.87 -8.09
C SER A 199 -4.15 3.40 -8.44
N VAL A 200 -4.37 2.46 -7.51
CA VAL A 200 -4.29 1.01 -7.79
C VAL A 200 -5.35 0.57 -8.80
N ALA A 201 -6.59 1.04 -8.63
CA ALA A 201 -7.68 0.74 -9.56
C ALA A 201 -7.41 1.29 -10.97
N MET A 202 -6.90 2.52 -11.08
CA MET A 202 -6.48 3.12 -12.36
C MET A 202 -5.31 2.36 -12.98
N HIS A 203 -4.33 1.93 -12.18
CA HIS A 203 -3.21 1.12 -12.66
C HIS A 203 -3.69 -0.23 -13.20
N THR A 204 -4.65 -0.85 -12.50
CA THR A 204 -5.30 -2.11 -12.91
C THR A 204 -5.97 -1.93 -14.26
N HIS A 205 -6.80 -0.90 -14.42
CA HIS A 205 -7.49 -0.60 -15.67
C HIS A 205 -6.51 -0.35 -16.83
N ARG A 206 -5.47 0.46 -16.62
CA ARG A 206 -4.43 0.71 -17.64
C ARG A 206 -3.69 -0.56 -18.05
N ARG A 207 -3.34 -1.42 -17.09
CA ARG A 207 -2.65 -2.69 -17.39
C ARG A 207 -3.54 -3.71 -18.06
N ALA A 208 -4.85 -3.66 -17.86
CA ALA A 208 -5.79 -4.50 -18.58
C ALA A 208 -5.82 -4.16 -20.08
N ALA A 209 -5.52 -2.91 -20.45
CA ALA A 209 -5.48 -2.43 -21.85
C ALA A 209 -6.75 -2.83 -22.61
N LEU A 210 -7.89 -2.39 -22.07
CA LEU A 210 -9.23 -2.79 -22.50
C LEU A 210 -9.68 -2.03 -23.75
N PRO A 211 -10.33 -2.71 -24.72
CA PRO A 211 -11.11 -2.05 -25.75
C PRO A 211 -12.25 -1.21 -25.17
N ALA A 212 -12.71 -0.21 -25.95
CA ALA A 212 -13.90 0.55 -25.59
C ALA A 212 -15.13 -0.38 -25.45
N ASN A 213 -16.03 -0.04 -24.52
CA ASN A 213 -17.27 -0.78 -24.26
C ASN A 213 -17.11 -2.27 -23.85
N SER A 214 -15.92 -2.68 -23.40
CA SER A 214 -15.72 -4.02 -22.82
C SER A 214 -16.56 -4.26 -21.56
N THR A 215 -16.89 -5.53 -21.30
CA THR A 215 -17.53 -5.95 -20.05
C THR A 215 -16.49 -6.47 -19.07
N ILE A 216 -16.43 -5.83 -17.90
CA ILE A 216 -15.50 -6.14 -16.83
C ILE A 216 -16.25 -6.83 -15.70
N LEU A 217 -15.79 -8.03 -15.34
CA LEU A 217 -16.25 -8.72 -14.14
C LEU A 217 -15.32 -8.37 -12.98
N ILE A 218 -15.87 -7.95 -11.85
CA ILE A 218 -15.13 -7.64 -10.64
C ILE A 218 -15.57 -8.60 -9.55
N ILE A 219 -14.62 -9.39 -9.05
CA ILE A 219 -14.86 -10.35 -7.96
C ILE A 219 -14.35 -9.72 -6.66
N GLY A 220 -15.27 -9.41 -5.76
CA GLY A 220 -15.08 -8.70 -4.51
C GLY A 220 -15.64 -7.28 -4.55
N ALA A 221 -16.69 -7.01 -3.76
CA ALA A 221 -17.33 -5.70 -3.58
C ALA A 221 -16.77 -4.94 -2.35
N GLY A 222 -15.48 -5.14 -2.05
CA GLY A 222 -14.77 -4.37 -1.04
C GLY A 222 -14.36 -2.98 -1.55
N ALA A 223 -13.62 -2.21 -0.74
CA ALA A 223 -13.17 -0.87 -1.11
C ALA A 223 -12.42 -0.84 -2.45
N VAL A 224 -11.45 -1.75 -2.65
CA VAL A 224 -10.67 -1.83 -3.91
C VAL A 224 -11.56 -2.24 -5.09
N GLY A 225 -12.45 -3.21 -4.90
CA GLY A 225 -13.36 -3.65 -5.97
C GLY A 225 -14.34 -2.57 -6.41
N LEU A 226 -14.89 -1.80 -5.48
CA LEU A 226 -15.74 -0.64 -5.77
C LEU A 226 -14.94 0.47 -6.49
N LEU A 227 -13.68 0.70 -6.14
CA LEU A 227 -12.84 1.67 -6.86
C LEU A 227 -12.50 1.19 -8.27
N CYS A 228 -12.21 -0.11 -8.46
CA CYS A 228 -12.07 -0.70 -9.80
C CYS A 228 -13.35 -0.53 -10.63
N ALA A 229 -14.51 -0.72 -9.99
CA ALA A 229 -15.81 -0.51 -10.62
C ALA A 229 -16.02 0.96 -11.01
N ALA A 230 -15.69 1.89 -10.11
CA ALA A 230 -15.79 3.32 -10.36
C ALA A 230 -14.92 3.75 -11.56
N VAL A 231 -13.66 3.30 -11.61
CA VAL A 231 -12.76 3.57 -12.74
C VAL A 231 -13.30 2.96 -14.03
N ALA A 232 -13.84 1.73 -13.97
CA ALA A 232 -14.45 1.09 -15.13
C ALA A 232 -15.67 1.86 -15.68
N LYS A 233 -16.59 2.26 -14.79
CA LYS A 233 -17.77 3.06 -15.12
C LYS A 233 -17.41 4.43 -15.69
N ALA A 234 -16.42 5.10 -15.09
CA ALA A 234 -15.91 6.39 -15.57
C ALA A 234 -15.21 6.30 -16.94
N ASN A 235 -14.89 5.09 -17.43
CA ASN A 235 -14.34 4.86 -18.77
C ASN A 235 -15.37 4.22 -19.72
N GLY A 236 -16.66 4.16 -19.34
CA GLY A 236 -17.74 3.70 -20.21
C GLY A 236 -17.83 2.17 -20.37
N HIS A 237 -17.16 1.41 -19.50
CA HIS A 237 -17.25 -0.05 -19.52
C HIS A 237 -18.52 -0.54 -18.81
N ARG A 238 -18.96 -1.75 -19.18
CA ARG A 238 -20.04 -2.47 -18.49
C ARG A 238 -19.42 -3.20 -17.31
N VAL A 239 -20.01 -3.07 -16.12
CA VAL A 239 -19.45 -3.64 -14.88
C VAL A 239 -20.39 -4.67 -14.29
N ILE A 240 -19.87 -5.89 -14.11
CA ILE A 240 -20.51 -6.95 -13.33
C ILE A 240 -19.76 -7.07 -12.02
N LEU A 241 -20.47 -7.07 -10.90
CA LEU A 241 -19.86 -7.10 -9.57
C LEU A 241 -20.36 -8.30 -8.79
N SER A 242 -19.44 -9.08 -8.21
CA SER A 242 -19.78 -10.25 -7.40
C SER A 242 -19.12 -10.22 -6.03
N ASP A 243 -19.85 -10.63 -4.99
CA ASP A 243 -19.34 -10.75 -3.62
C ASP A 243 -20.19 -11.79 -2.88
N ILE A 244 -19.63 -12.36 -1.81
CA ILE A 244 -20.34 -13.30 -0.93
C ILE A 244 -21.37 -12.60 -0.04
N GLN A 245 -21.19 -11.30 0.22
CA GLN A 245 -22.04 -10.52 1.11
C GLN A 245 -23.12 -9.76 0.32
N PRO A 246 -24.41 -10.06 0.53
CA PRO A 246 -25.51 -9.37 -0.14
C PRO A 246 -25.48 -7.85 0.06
N LEU A 247 -25.20 -7.40 1.29
CA LEU A 247 -25.16 -5.96 1.64
C LEU A 247 -24.17 -5.15 0.79
N ARG A 248 -23.04 -5.75 0.39
CA ARG A 248 -22.05 -5.06 -0.45
C ARG A 248 -22.50 -4.96 -1.89
N ILE A 249 -23.20 -5.99 -2.37
CA ILE A 249 -23.81 -5.99 -3.69
C ILE A 249 -24.96 -4.97 -3.75
N ASP A 250 -25.82 -4.94 -2.74
CA ASP A 250 -26.88 -3.93 -2.63
C ASP A 250 -26.30 -2.51 -2.63
N PHE A 251 -25.20 -2.29 -1.90
CA PHE A 251 -24.50 -1.00 -1.90
C PHE A 251 -23.97 -0.66 -3.29
N ALA A 252 -23.31 -1.61 -3.98
CA ALA A 252 -22.74 -1.40 -5.30
C ALA A 252 -23.83 -1.03 -6.33
N THR A 253 -24.96 -1.75 -6.33
CA THR A 253 -26.06 -1.52 -7.27
C THR A 253 -26.81 -0.22 -6.96
N LYS A 254 -27.11 0.06 -5.68
CA LYS A 254 -27.80 1.30 -5.27
C LYS A 254 -27.00 2.56 -5.60
N ASN A 255 -25.68 2.50 -5.53
CA ASN A 255 -24.80 3.64 -5.80
C ASN A 255 -24.20 3.61 -7.22
N ALA A 256 -24.79 2.84 -8.15
CA ALA A 256 -24.41 2.79 -9.57
C ALA A 256 -22.95 2.37 -9.87
N PHE A 257 -22.32 1.59 -8.98
CA PHE A 257 -21.00 0.99 -9.25
C PHE A 257 -21.11 -0.22 -10.20
N ALA A 258 -22.26 -0.87 -10.29
CA ALA A 258 -22.47 -2.08 -11.08
C ALA A 258 -23.68 -1.95 -12.02
N ASP A 259 -23.54 -2.46 -13.24
CA ASP A 259 -24.65 -2.61 -14.19
C ASP A 259 -25.41 -3.93 -13.97
N SER A 260 -24.67 -4.96 -13.51
CA SER A 260 -25.22 -6.23 -13.08
C SER A 260 -24.47 -6.72 -11.86
N SER A 261 -25.14 -7.48 -11.01
CA SER A 261 -24.55 -7.96 -9.77
C SER A 261 -24.90 -9.41 -9.47
N PHE A 262 -23.98 -10.09 -8.79
CA PHE A 262 -24.14 -11.51 -8.47
C PHE A 262 -23.71 -11.78 -7.01
N VAL A 263 -24.62 -12.32 -6.21
CA VAL A 263 -24.31 -12.75 -4.85
C VAL A 263 -23.78 -14.18 -4.91
N VAL A 264 -22.53 -14.37 -4.53
CA VAL A 264 -21.89 -15.69 -4.55
C VAL A 264 -22.46 -16.53 -3.39
N PRO A 265 -23.07 -17.70 -3.66
CA PRO A 265 -23.57 -18.55 -2.60
C PRO A 265 -22.41 -19.10 -1.75
N LEU A 266 -22.63 -19.16 -0.43
CA LEU A 266 -21.67 -19.77 0.50
C LEU A 266 -21.65 -21.29 0.28
N THR A 267 -20.64 -21.78 -0.42
CA THR A 267 -20.42 -23.23 -0.54
C THR A 267 -19.62 -23.78 0.65
N PRO A 268 -20.02 -24.94 1.21
CA PRO A 268 -19.24 -25.61 2.24
C PRO A 268 -17.83 -25.92 1.76
N ARG A 269 -16.84 -25.91 2.67
CA ARG A 269 -15.49 -26.40 2.36
C ARG A 269 -15.57 -27.89 2.01
N GLY A 270 -15.40 -28.23 0.73
CA GLY A 270 -15.40 -29.60 0.22
C GLY A 270 -14.03 -30.01 -0.32
N ASP A 271 -13.98 -31.23 -0.88
CA ASP A 271 -12.82 -31.75 -1.63
C ASP A 271 -12.54 -30.91 -2.88
N VAL A 272 -11.29 -30.91 -3.35
CA VAL A 272 -10.78 -30.07 -4.46
C VAL A 272 -11.59 -30.24 -5.74
N ALA A 273 -11.99 -31.48 -6.08
CA ALA A 273 -12.79 -31.77 -7.26
C ALA A 273 -14.24 -31.22 -7.16
N ALA A 274 -14.85 -31.30 -5.98
CA ALA A 274 -16.16 -30.72 -5.72
C ALA A 274 -16.11 -29.18 -5.80
N ASN A 275 -15.03 -28.59 -5.28
CA ASN A 275 -14.79 -27.14 -5.35
C ASN A 275 -14.65 -26.68 -6.82
N LEU A 276 -13.95 -27.43 -7.67
CA LEU A 276 -13.80 -27.10 -9.10
C LEU A 276 -15.13 -27.14 -9.86
N ALA A 277 -16.00 -28.11 -9.58
CA ALA A 277 -17.33 -28.17 -10.20
C ALA A 277 -18.19 -26.96 -9.80
N THR A 278 -18.19 -26.60 -8.52
CA THR A 278 -18.85 -25.38 -8.01
C THR A 278 -18.31 -24.11 -8.68
N VAL A 279 -16.99 -23.97 -8.76
CA VAL A 279 -16.33 -22.83 -9.41
C VAL A 279 -16.72 -22.75 -10.90
N ALA A 280 -16.80 -23.89 -11.60
CA ALA A 280 -17.22 -23.94 -12.99
C ALA A 280 -18.69 -23.52 -13.17
N MET A 281 -19.59 -23.91 -12.26
CA MET A 281 -20.99 -23.45 -12.26
C MET A 281 -21.07 -21.93 -12.03
N MET A 282 -20.38 -21.41 -11.01
CA MET A 282 -20.34 -19.96 -10.72
C MET A 282 -19.82 -19.16 -11.92
N ALA A 283 -18.76 -19.65 -12.58
CA ALA A 283 -18.24 -19.04 -13.80
C ALA A 283 -19.25 -19.08 -14.96
N GLY A 284 -20.08 -20.13 -15.04
CA GLY A 284 -21.21 -20.20 -15.96
C GLY A 284 -22.21 -19.07 -15.74
N GLU A 285 -22.68 -18.90 -14.51
CA GLU A 285 -23.66 -17.87 -14.14
C GLU A 285 -23.13 -16.45 -14.41
N LEU A 286 -21.86 -16.19 -14.09
CA LEU A 286 -21.22 -14.89 -14.36
C LEU A 286 -21.10 -14.60 -15.86
N ARG A 287 -20.90 -15.64 -16.70
CA ARG A 287 -20.92 -15.49 -18.17
C ARG A 287 -22.32 -15.21 -18.69
N GLU A 288 -23.36 -15.83 -18.12
CA GLU A 288 -24.74 -15.49 -18.46
C GLU A 288 -25.08 -14.05 -18.09
N LYS A 289 -24.62 -13.55 -16.93
CA LYS A 289 -24.75 -12.12 -16.58
C LYS A 289 -24.10 -11.19 -17.59
N ALA A 290 -22.95 -11.57 -18.18
CA ALA A 290 -22.34 -10.79 -19.24
C ALA A 290 -23.17 -10.78 -20.53
N LYS A 291 -23.78 -11.92 -20.87
CA LYS A 291 -24.68 -12.04 -22.03
C LYS A 291 -25.96 -11.24 -21.85
N GLU A 292 -26.54 -11.20 -20.65
CA GLU A 292 -27.69 -10.33 -20.30
C GLU A 292 -27.38 -8.86 -20.59
N LEU A 293 -26.12 -8.43 -20.36
CA LEU A 293 -25.63 -7.10 -20.69
C LEU A 293 -25.22 -6.93 -22.17
N GLY A 294 -25.49 -7.92 -23.02
CA GLY A 294 -25.15 -7.91 -24.45
C GLY A 294 -23.63 -7.98 -24.72
N GLY A 295 -22.87 -8.63 -23.85
CA GLY A 295 -21.41 -8.76 -23.98
C GLY A 295 -20.87 -10.11 -23.50
N VAL A 296 -19.55 -10.17 -23.33
CA VAL A 296 -18.81 -11.32 -22.80
C VAL A 296 -17.82 -10.83 -21.77
N VAL A 297 -17.37 -11.68 -20.85
CA VAL A 297 -16.40 -11.28 -19.82
C VAL A 297 -15.02 -11.08 -20.45
N ASP A 298 -14.73 -9.86 -20.91
CA ASP A 298 -13.45 -9.49 -21.55
C ASP A 298 -12.29 -9.52 -20.56
N THR A 299 -12.54 -9.05 -19.34
CA THR A 299 -11.56 -9.02 -18.27
C THR A 299 -12.20 -9.25 -16.93
N VAL A 300 -11.50 -9.99 -16.08
CA VAL A 300 -11.86 -10.17 -14.68
C VAL A 300 -10.86 -9.42 -13.81
N MET A 301 -11.34 -8.63 -12.86
CA MET A 301 -10.53 -8.03 -11.80
C MET A 301 -10.82 -8.78 -10.50
N GLU A 302 -9.87 -9.58 -10.05
CA GLU A 302 -9.95 -10.35 -8.81
C GLU A 302 -9.44 -9.48 -7.66
N CYS A 303 -10.34 -9.08 -6.76
CA CYS A 303 -10.08 -8.10 -5.70
C CYS A 303 -10.23 -8.69 -4.28
N THR A 304 -10.33 -10.01 -4.13
CA THR A 304 -10.46 -10.72 -2.85
C THR A 304 -9.17 -11.42 -2.41
N GLY A 305 -8.40 -11.96 -3.35
CA GLY A 305 -7.26 -12.83 -3.09
C GLY A 305 -7.64 -14.28 -2.71
N ALA A 306 -8.93 -14.63 -2.74
CA ALA A 306 -9.38 -15.98 -2.43
C ALA A 306 -9.13 -16.93 -3.60
N GLU A 307 -8.62 -18.13 -3.29
CA GLU A 307 -8.27 -19.12 -4.31
C GLU A 307 -9.47 -19.49 -5.20
N ALA A 308 -10.64 -19.78 -4.61
CA ALA A 308 -11.86 -20.09 -5.36
C ALA A 308 -12.31 -18.94 -6.28
N SER A 309 -12.14 -17.68 -5.83
CA SER A 309 -12.43 -16.49 -6.63
C SER A 309 -11.52 -16.39 -7.83
N LEU A 310 -10.22 -16.71 -7.67
CA LEU A 310 -9.26 -16.69 -8.77
C LEU A 310 -9.48 -17.84 -9.76
N GLN A 311 -9.80 -19.04 -9.27
CA GLN A 311 -10.23 -20.15 -10.12
C GLN A 311 -11.49 -19.78 -10.93
N THR A 312 -12.45 -19.11 -10.29
CA THR A 312 -13.69 -18.64 -10.94
C THR A 312 -13.39 -17.58 -11.98
N ALA A 313 -12.48 -16.64 -11.69
CA ALA A 313 -12.03 -15.62 -12.63
C ALA A 313 -11.47 -16.22 -13.91
N ILE A 314 -10.60 -17.24 -13.79
CA ILE A 314 -10.03 -17.94 -14.94
C ILE A 314 -11.12 -18.56 -15.79
N LEU A 315 -12.05 -19.30 -15.17
CA LEU A 315 -13.11 -20.00 -15.91
C LEU A 315 -14.15 -19.03 -16.51
N ALA A 316 -14.42 -17.90 -15.84
CA ALA A 316 -15.41 -16.91 -16.29
C ALA A 316 -14.91 -16.06 -17.46
N ALA A 317 -13.61 -15.75 -17.51
CA ALA A 317 -13.00 -14.98 -18.60
C ALA A 317 -13.26 -15.64 -19.97
N ARG A 318 -13.50 -14.82 -21.00
CA ARG A 318 -13.61 -15.31 -22.38
C ARG A 318 -12.28 -15.87 -22.90
N PRO A 319 -12.28 -16.66 -23.99
CA PRO A 319 -11.05 -16.96 -24.72
C PRO A 319 -10.33 -15.68 -25.18
N GLY A 320 -9.02 -15.62 -24.98
CA GLY A 320 -8.19 -14.42 -25.18
C GLY A 320 -8.48 -13.29 -24.18
N GLY A 321 -9.22 -13.57 -23.11
CA GLY A 321 -9.53 -12.61 -22.04
C GLY A 321 -8.38 -12.46 -21.04
N LYS A 322 -8.54 -11.54 -20.09
CA LYS A 322 -7.51 -11.25 -19.08
C LYS A 322 -8.06 -11.39 -17.66
N VAL A 323 -7.22 -11.85 -16.74
CA VAL A 323 -7.51 -11.86 -15.30
C VAL A 323 -6.46 -11.02 -14.59
N MET A 324 -6.92 -9.94 -13.96
CA MET A 324 -6.10 -9.03 -13.18
C MET A 324 -6.08 -9.51 -11.72
N LEU A 325 -4.88 -9.82 -11.21
CA LEU A 325 -4.69 -10.21 -9.81
C LEU A 325 -4.45 -8.94 -8.98
N VAL A 326 -5.49 -8.44 -8.32
CA VAL A 326 -5.44 -7.22 -7.50
C VAL A 326 -5.52 -7.58 -6.01
N GLY A 327 -6.31 -8.59 -5.67
CA GLY A 327 -6.45 -9.11 -4.32
C GLY A 327 -5.16 -9.75 -3.80
N MET A 328 -4.91 -9.56 -2.51
CA MET A 328 -3.73 -10.13 -1.82
C MET A 328 -4.15 -11.41 -1.09
N GLY A 329 -3.90 -12.55 -1.73
CA GLY A 329 -4.18 -13.88 -1.20
C GLY A 329 -3.01 -14.53 -0.47
N THR A 330 -3.08 -15.85 -0.30
CA THR A 330 -1.93 -16.65 0.15
C THR A 330 -0.82 -16.63 -0.92
N PRO A 331 0.47 -16.76 -0.52
CA PRO A 331 1.59 -16.75 -1.46
C PRO A 331 1.55 -17.87 -2.50
N VAL A 332 0.92 -19.00 -2.17
CA VAL A 332 0.74 -20.16 -3.04
C VAL A 332 -0.75 -20.44 -3.15
N GLN A 333 -1.23 -20.60 -4.39
CA GLN A 333 -2.61 -20.91 -4.72
C GLN A 333 -2.65 -21.98 -5.83
N THR A 334 -3.64 -22.85 -5.78
CA THR A 334 -3.89 -23.90 -6.78
C THR A 334 -4.79 -23.36 -7.89
N LEU A 335 -4.28 -23.30 -9.13
CA LEU A 335 -5.00 -22.69 -10.25
C LEU A 335 -5.22 -23.68 -11.41
N PRO A 336 -6.36 -23.59 -12.14
CA PRO A 336 -6.64 -24.38 -13.34
C PRO A 336 -5.86 -23.83 -14.55
N VAL A 337 -4.53 -23.93 -14.50
CA VAL A 337 -3.62 -23.37 -15.52
C VAL A 337 -3.91 -23.94 -16.92
N SER A 338 -4.25 -25.22 -17.03
CA SER A 338 -4.62 -25.83 -18.32
C SER A 338 -5.85 -25.15 -18.95
N ALA A 339 -6.83 -24.75 -18.14
CA ALA A 339 -8.02 -24.06 -18.64
C ALA A 339 -7.74 -22.61 -19.05
N ALA A 340 -6.71 -21.98 -18.48
CA ALA A 340 -6.21 -20.69 -18.93
C ALA A 340 -5.42 -20.84 -20.24
N ALA A 341 -4.48 -21.78 -20.29
CA ALA A 341 -3.63 -22.02 -21.45
C ALA A 341 -4.42 -22.42 -22.71
N LEU A 342 -5.37 -23.34 -22.60
CA LEU A 342 -6.21 -23.78 -23.73
C LEU A 342 -7.10 -22.69 -24.33
N ARG A 343 -7.35 -21.61 -23.57
CA ARG A 343 -8.18 -20.48 -23.98
C ARG A 343 -7.37 -19.19 -24.11
N GLU A 344 -6.05 -19.28 -24.00
CA GLU A 344 -5.12 -18.13 -24.03
C GLU A 344 -5.56 -17.00 -23.09
N VAL A 345 -5.93 -17.34 -21.85
CA VAL A 345 -6.31 -16.36 -20.82
C VAL A 345 -5.06 -15.84 -20.14
N ASP A 346 -4.84 -14.53 -20.22
CA ASP A 346 -3.69 -13.89 -19.59
C ASP A 346 -3.89 -13.69 -18.09
N LEU A 347 -2.92 -14.10 -17.28
CA LEU A 347 -2.88 -13.82 -15.84
C LEU A 347 -1.91 -12.67 -15.56
N LEU A 348 -2.46 -11.53 -15.15
CA LEU A 348 -1.69 -10.29 -14.98
C LEU A 348 -1.70 -9.84 -13.52
N GLY A 349 -0.59 -10.05 -12.82
CA GLY A 349 -0.44 -9.57 -11.44
C GLY A 349 -0.32 -8.06 -11.36
N VAL A 350 -1.07 -7.39 -10.50
CA VAL A 350 -1.04 -5.94 -10.28
C VAL A 350 -0.37 -5.65 -8.94
N PHE A 351 0.55 -4.68 -8.91
CA PHE A 351 1.21 -4.28 -7.68
C PHE A 351 1.27 -2.76 -7.59
N ARG A 352 0.52 -2.22 -6.62
CA ARG A 352 0.40 -0.77 -6.37
C ARG A 352 0.06 0.00 -7.66
N TYR A 353 0.80 1.07 -7.92
CA TYR A 353 0.66 1.98 -9.05
C TYR A 353 2.00 2.69 -9.30
N ALA A 354 2.07 3.42 -10.41
CA ALA A 354 3.22 4.24 -10.79
C ALA A 354 2.73 5.49 -11.54
N GLY A 355 2.99 6.70 -11.03
CA GLY A 355 2.72 7.95 -11.74
C GLY A 355 1.26 8.40 -11.74
N LEU A 356 0.40 7.76 -10.95
CA LEU A 356 -1.06 7.91 -11.06
C LEU A 356 -1.72 8.77 -9.98
N TYR A 357 -0.94 9.18 -8.97
CA TYR A 357 -1.51 9.83 -7.79
C TYR A 357 -2.17 11.19 -8.10
N ARG A 358 -1.58 11.97 -9.02
CA ARG A 358 -2.10 13.27 -9.45
C ARG A 358 -3.39 13.10 -10.24
N GLU A 359 -3.36 12.23 -11.24
CA GLU A 359 -4.51 11.96 -12.09
C GLU A 359 -5.69 11.37 -11.28
N ALA A 360 -5.40 10.55 -10.27
CA ALA A 360 -6.41 10.07 -9.34
C ALA A 360 -7.04 11.21 -8.53
N ALA A 361 -6.24 12.18 -8.07
CA ALA A 361 -6.75 13.34 -7.35
C ALA A 361 -7.57 14.29 -8.23
N GLU A 362 -7.13 14.51 -9.47
CA GLU A 362 -7.84 15.30 -10.48
C GLU A 362 -9.17 14.64 -10.86
N LEU A 363 -9.18 13.32 -11.10
CA LEU A 363 -10.39 12.55 -11.42
C LEU A 363 -11.49 12.70 -10.36
N VAL A 364 -11.11 12.72 -9.08
CA VAL A 364 -12.06 12.86 -7.97
C VAL A 364 -12.45 14.33 -7.75
N SER A 365 -11.53 15.27 -7.95
CA SER A 365 -11.80 16.69 -7.73
C SER A 365 -12.68 17.30 -8.82
N GLU A 366 -12.42 16.97 -10.09
CA GLU A 366 -13.16 17.53 -11.23
C GLU A 366 -14.47 16.80 -11.46
N GLY A 367 -14.52 15.52 -11.08
CA GLY A 367 -15.62 14.62 -11.41
C GLY A 367 -15.61 14.25 -12.90
N LYS A 368 -15.73 12.96 -13.20
CA LYS A 368 -15.85 12.48 -14.58
C LYS A 368 -17.26 11.95 -14.82
N SER A 369 -17.81 12.21 -16.00
CA SER A 369 -19.10 11.62 -16.40
C SER A 369 -19.06 10.10 -16.27
N GLY A 370 -20.01 9.53 -15.53
CA GLY A 370 -20.09 8.10 -15.25
C GLY A 370 -19.25 7.60 -14.06
N LEU A 371 -18.50 8.48 -13.36
CA LEU A 371 -17.87 8.14 -12.09
C LEU A 371 -18.95 8.09 -10.99
N PRO A 372 -19.14 6.95 -10.28
CA PRO A 372 -20.03 6.87 -9.13
C PRO A 372 -19.59 7.79 -7.98
N ASP A 373 -20.53 8.19 -7.12
CA ASP A 373 -20.20 9.00 -5.93
C ASP A 373 -19.37 8.16 -4.93
N LEU A 374 -18.15 8.64 -4.68
CA LEU A 374 -17.19 7.99 -3.79
C LEU A 374 -17.37 8.42 -2.33
N THR A 375 -18.15 9.46 -2.05
CA THR A 375 -18.32 10.02 -0.70
C THR A 375 -18.87 8.98 0.28
N ASN A 376 -19.80 8.14 -0.20
CA ASN A 376 -20.44 7.09 0.59
C ASN A 376 -19.52 5.89 0.86
N MET A 377 -18.30 5.85 0.31
CA MET A 377 -17.32 4.80 0.61
C MET A 377 -16.57 5.05 1.91
N VAL A 378 -16.47 6.31 2.36
CA VAL A 378 -15.82 6.68 3.62
C VAL A 378 -16.84 6.56 4.73
N THR A 379 -16.78 5.49 5.51
CA THR A 379 -17.80 5.18 6.52
C THR A 379 -17.46 5.64 7.93
N HIS A 380 -16.17 5.70 8.29
CA HIS A 380 -15.76 6.12 9.63
C HIS A 380 -14.59 7.08 9.56
N ILE A 381 -14.59 8.10 10.43
CA ILE A 381 -13.47 9.03 10.60
C ILE A 381 -13.06 8.97 12.05
N SER A 382 -11.84 8.49 12.31
CA SER A 382 -11.27 8.47 13.65
C SER A 382 -10.33 9.67 13.82
N GLN A 383 -10.55 10.44 14.87
CA GLN A 383 -9.63 11.50 15.28
C GLN A 383 -8.47 10.90 16.08
N TYR A 384 -7.27 11.35 15.78
CA TYR A 384 -6.07 11.00 16.53
C TYR A 384 -5.26 12.26 16.83
N TRP A 385 -4.56 12.24 17.95
CA TRP A 385 -3.75 13.36 18.40
C TRP A 385 -2.27 13.03 18.22
N VAL A 386 -1.60 13.75 17.33
CA VAL A 386 -0.17 13.58 17.05
C VAL A 386 0.51 14.94 17.18
N TRP A 387 1.42 15.03 18.15
CA TRP A 387 2.24 16.22 18.41
C TRP A 387 1.46 17.53 18.64
N GLY A 388 0.31 17.47 19.31
CA GLY A 388 -0.51 18.65 19.60
C GLY A 388 -1.26 19.22 18.37
N ARG A 389 -1.19 18.52 17.23
CA ARG A 389 -2.11 18.71 16.10
C ARG A 389 -3.12 17.57 16.07
N GLU A 390 -4.36 17.92 15.83
CA GLU A 390 -5.43 16.97 15.60
C GLU A 390 -5.32 16.42 14.17
N GLY A 391 -5.22 15.10 14.05
CA GLY A 391 -5.22 14.36 12.79
C GLY A 391 -6.51 13.55 12.64
N ARG A 392 -6.88 13.24 11.40
CA ARG A 392 -8.04 12.39 11.08
C ARG A 392 -7.59 11.22 10.21
N VAL A 393 -7.98 9.99 10.57
CA VAL A 393 -7.88 8.80 9.71
C VAL A 393 -9.26 8.48 9.19
N CYS A 394 -9.40 8.33 7.88
CA CYS A 394 -10.63 7.88 7.25
C CYS A 394 -10.55 6.37 7.01
N TYR A 395 -11.60 5.64 7.41
CA TYR A 395 -11.76 4.22 7.15
C TYR A 395 -12.89 4.02 6.14
N CYS A 396 -12.64 3.12 5.18
CA CYS A 396 -13.62 2.73 4.18
C CYS A 396 -14.06 1.30 4.46
N ARG A 397 -15.32 1.12 4.84
CA ARG A 397 -15.94 -0.20 5.00
C ARG A 397 -17.13 -0.31 4.06
N ALA A 398 -16.97 -1.07 2.98
CA ALA A 398 -18.07 -1.33 2.06
C ALA A 398 -19.24 -2.02 2.80
N GLY A 399 -20.43 -1.41 2.74
CA GLY A 399 -21.67 -2.00 3.26
C GLY A 399 -21.96 -1.82 4.76
N SER A 400 -21.32 -0.88 5.45
CA SER A 400 -21.76 -0.46 6.79
C SER A 400 -22.51 0.87 6.70
N GLY A 401 -23.79 0.80 6.36
CA GLY A 401 -24.77 1.85 6.65
C GLY A 401 -25.39 1.63 8.02
#